data_AF-A0A5C4WI44-F1
#
_entry.id   AF-A0A5C4WI44-F1
#
_cell.length_a   1.000
_cell.length_b   1.000
_cell.length_c   1.000
_cell.angle_alpha   90.00
_cell.angle_beta   90.00
_cell.angle_gamma   90.00
#
_symmetry.space_group_name_H-M   'P 1'
#
loop_
_entity.id
_entity.type
_entity.pdbx_description
1 polymer ?
#
loop_
_entity_poly.entity_id
_entity_poly.type
_entity_poly.pdbx_seq_one_letter_code
_entity_poly.pdbx_strand_id
1 'polypeptide(L)' 'MYDRPPITRWVAGRMVLTGDAAHPMLQYLAQGACQAGEDAHALAGHAERLGERDLALEEYESDRTARTARVVAPAVTR' A
#
# COMPACT_ATOMS: atom_id res chain seq x y z
N MET A 1 -11.87 -16.81 -4.80
CA MET A 1 -11.53 -15.57 -4.10
C MET A 1 -10.29 -15.90 -3.28
N TYR A 2 -9.15 -15.33 -3.64
CA TYR A 2 -7.84 -15.69 -3.06
C TYR A 2 -7.25 -14.42 -2.45
N ASP A 3 -6.79 -14.47 -1.20
CA ASP A 3 -5.93 -13.44 -0.62
C ASP A 3 -4.46 -13.87 -0.66
N ARG A 4 -3.58 -12.96 -0.24
CA ARG A 4 -2.20 -13.30 0.09
C ARG A 4 -1.83 -12.71 1.45
N PRO A 5 -0.90 -13.34 2.19
CA PRO A 5 -0.35 -12.73 3.40
C PRO A 5 0.22 -11.34 3.09
N PRO A 6 0.10 -10.37 4.01
CA PRO A 6 0.70 -9.05 3.85
C PRO A 6 2.21 -9.15 3.62
N ILE A 7 2.71 -8.49 2.58
CA ILE A 7 4.14 -8.31 2.34
C ILE A 7 4.60 -6.96 2.90
N THR A 8 5.75 -6.94 3.56
CA THR A 8 6.28 -5.73 4.23
C THR A 8 7.23 -4.92 3.36
N ARG A 9 7.61 -5.43 2.19
CA ARG A 9 8.51 -4.77 1.24
C ARG A 9 7.84 -4.69 -0.13
N TRP A 10 7.58 -3.47 -0.58
CA TRP A 10 6.95 -3.13 -1.84
C TRP A 10 7.94 -2.48 -2.81
N VAL A 11 9.06 -1.95 -2.32
CA VAL A 11 10.10 -1.27 -3.12
C VAL A 11 11.23 -2.22 -3.49
N ALA A 12 11.57 -2.23 -4.77
CA ALA A 12 12.72 -2.92 -5.32
C ALA A 12 13.45 -2.02 -6.32
N GLY A 13 14.53 -1.37 -5.86
CA GLY A 13 15.26 -0.40 -6.67
C GLY A 13 14.38 0.79 -7.02
N ARG A 14 14.06 0.97 -8.30
CA ARG A 14 13.23 2.09 -8.80
C ARG A 14 11.77 1.70 -9.04
N MET A 15 11.38 0.49 -8.62
CA MET A 15 10.04 -0.03 -8.77
C MET A 15 9.37 -0.10 -7.41
N VAL A 16 8.07 0.15 -7.40
CA VAL A 16 7.21 0.01 -6.22
C VAL A 16 5.91 -0.70 -6.59
N LEU A 17 5.46 -1.59 -5.71
CA LEU A 17 4.16 -2.25 -5.84
C LEU A 17 3.06 -1.33 -5.29
N THR A 18 1.91 -1.31 -5.96
CA THR A 18 0.69 -0.58 -5.53
C THR A 18 -0.56 -1.43 -5.80
N GLY A 19 -1.70 -1.06 -5.22
CA GLY A 19 -2.96 -1.78 -5.38
C GLY A 19 -2.87 -3.27 -4.99
N ASP A 20 -3.62 -4.11 -5.69
CA ASP A 20 -3.65 -5.56 -5.43
C ASP A 20 -2.30 -6.27 -5.62
N ALA A 21 -1.34 -5.65 -6.33
CA ALA A 21 0.01 -6.19 -6.43
C ALA A 21 0.78 -6.07 -5.10
N ALA A 22 0.44 -5.07 -4.28
CA ALA A 22 1.03 -4.79 -2.98
C ALA A 22 0.18 -5.32 -1.82
N HIS A 23 -1.14 -5.18 -1.90
CA HIS A 23 -2.07 -5.46 -0.80
C HIS A 23 -3.38 -6.07 -1.31
N PRO A 24 -3.34 -7.30 -1.86
CA PRO A 24 -4.55 -7.98 -2.31
C PRO A 24 -5.49 -8.21 -1.11
N MET A 25 -6.71 -7.69 -1.21
CA MET A 25 -7.70 -7.77 -0.13
C MET A 25 -8.99 -8.46 -0.56
N LEU A 26 -9.65 -9.11 0.39
CA LEU A 26 -10.97 -9.70 0.19
C LEU A 26 -12.00 -8.59 -0.10
N GLN A 27 -12.79 -8.73 -1.17
CA GLN A 27 -13.73 -7.70 -1.63
C GLN A 27 -14.88 -7.36 -0.66
N TYR A 28 -14.95 -7.96 0.55
CA TYR A 28 -16.04 -7.76 1.50
C TYR A 28 -16.24 -6.31 1.94
N LEU A 29 -15.19 -5.48 1.89
CA LEU A 29 -15.27 -4.06 2.26
C LEU A 29 -15.35 -3.11 1.05
N ALA A 30 -15.31 -3.64 -0.18
CA ALA A 30 -15.23 -2.86 -1.42
C ALA A 30 -14.11 -1.79 -1.44
N GLN A 31 -13.04 -1.99 -0.66
CA GLN A 31 -11.99 -0.98 -0.45
C GLN A 31 -10.81 -1.09 -1.42
N GLY A 32 -10.69 -2.14 -2.24
CA GLY A 32 -9.52 -2.35 -3.11
C GLY A 32 -9.22 -1.14 -4.00
N ALA A 33 -10.25 -0.63 -4.70
CA ALA A 33 -10.12 0.56 -5.55
C ALA A 33 -9.82 1.84 -4.74
N CYS A 34 -10.42 1.99 -3.56
CA CYS A 34 -10.15 3.13 -2.67
C CYS A 34 -8.69 3.13 -2.20
N GLN A 35 -8.15 1.96 -1.83
CA GLN A 35 -6.75 1.82 -1.41
C GLN A 35 -5.78 2.08 -2.56
N ALA A 36 -6.09 1.63 -3.78
CA ALA A 36 -5.30 1.97 -4.96
C ALA A 36 -5.30 3.49 -5.25
N GLY A 37 -6.42 4.17 -5.00
CA GLY A 37 -6.51 5.63 -5.09
C GLY A 37 -5.67 6.34 -4.02
N GLU A 38 -5.74 5.88 -2.77
CA GLU A 38 -4.88 6.37 -1.68
C GLU A 38 -3.40 6.17 -1.99
N ASP A 39 -3.02 5.04 -2.61
CA ASP A 39 -1.64 4.78 -3.03
C ASP A 39 -1.14 5.82 -4.02
N ALA A 40 -1.94 6.12 -5.06
CA ALA A 40 -1.57 7.10 -6.08
C ALA A 40 -1.37 8.50 -5.47
N HIS A 41 -2.27 8.90 -4.56
CA HIS A 41 -2.18 10.17 -3.88
C HIS A 41 -0.94 10.26 -2.97
N ALA A 42 -0.70 9.24 -2.15
CA ALA A 42 0.46 9.19 -1.25
C ALA A 42 1.77 9.23 -2.05
N LEU A 43 1.89 8.39 -3.09
CA LEU A 43 3.10 8.34 -3.91
C LEU A 43 3.41 9.71 -4.55
N ALA A 44 2.39 10.38 -5.10
CA ALA A 44 2.55 11.72 -5.67
C ALA A 44 2.98 12.75 -4.61
N GLY A 45 2.34 12.74 -3.43
CA GLY A 45 2.67 13.66 -2.34
C GLY A 45 4.08 13.48 -1.78
N HIS A 46 4.53 12.23 -1.61
CA HIS A 46 5.91 11.95 -1.20
C HIS A 46 6.93 12.38 -2.26
N ALA A 47 6.65 12.10 -3.54
CA ALA A 47 7.52 12.50 -4.64
C ALA A 47 7.68 14.03 -4.73
N GLU A 48 6.57 14.77 -4.62
CA GLU A 48 6.57 16.24 -4.64
C GLU A 48 7.32 16.83 -3.44
N ARG A 49 7.08 16.30 -2.22
CA ARG A 49 7.66 16.81 -0.99
C ARG A 49 9.17 16.58 -0.89
N LEU A 50 9.64 15.40 -1.29
CA LEU A 50 11.02 14.97 -1.04
C LEU A 50 11.96 15.30 -2.19
N GLY A 51 11.47 15.27 -3.44
CA GLY A 51 12.30 15.52 -4.63
C GLY A 51 13.43 14.50 -4.86
N GLU A 52 13.57 13.51 -3.99
CA GLU A 52 14.51 12.39 -4.09
C GLU A 52 13.68 11.11 -4.19
N ARG A 53 13.88 10.35 -5.26
CA ARG A 53 13.00 9.23 -5.62
C ARG A 53 13.09 8.11 -4.58
N ASP A 54 14.30 7.70 -4.20
CA ASP A 54 14.48 6.52 -3.37
C ASP A 54 13.89 6.77 -1.97
N LEU A 55 14.13 7.96 -1.40
CA LEU A 55 13.47 8.41 -0.18
C LEU A 55 11.94 8.50 -0.33
N ALA A 56 11.43 9.00 -1.46
CA ALA A 56 9.99 9.06 -1.68
C ALA A 56 9.33 7.68 -1.74
N LEU A 57 10.00 6.70 -2.35
CA LEU A 57 9.53 5.32 -2.40
C LEU A 57 9.55 4.64 -1.03
N GLU A 58 10.61 4.86 -0.24
CA GLU A 58 10.73 4.32 1.12
C GLU A 58 9.67 4.90 2.06
N GLU A 59 9.44 6.21 2.00
CA GLU A 59 8.43 6.88 2.82
C GLU A 59 7.01 6.46 2.43
N TYR A 60 6.75 6.31 1.12
CA TYR A 60 5.50 5.75 0.60
C TYR A 60 5.26 4.31 1.11
N GLU A 61 6.27 3.43 1.04
CA GLU A 61 6.16 2.05 1.51
C GLU A 61 5.81 2.00 3.00
N SER A 62 6.51 2.79 3.81
CA SER A 62 6.30 2.87 5.26
C SER A 62 4.88 3.31 5.61
N ASP A 63 4.37 4.36 4.98
CA ASP A 63 3.00 4.85 5.22
C ASP A 63 1.94 3.83 4.79
N ARG A 64 2.07 3.30 3.57
CA ARG A 64 1.01 2.50 2.95
C ARG A 64 0.95 1.07 3.46
N THR A 65 2.08 0.45 3.80
CA THR A 65 2.07 -0.87 4.46
C THR A 65 1.34 -0.82 5.81
N ALA A 66 1.56 0.23 6.61
CA ALA A 66 0.88 0.40 7.89
C ALA A 66 -0.63 0.62 7.75
N ARG A 67 -1.05 1.43 6.77
CA ARG A 67 -2.46 1.72 6.49
C ARG A 67 -3.21 0.52 5.92
N THR A 68 -2.63 -0.19 4.95
CA THR A 68 -3.27 -1.34 4.30
C THR A 68 -3.31 -2.56 5.20
N ALA A 69 -2.32 -2.79 6.06
CA ALA A 69 -2.37 -3.84 7.08
C ALA A 69 -3.59 -3.71 8.01
N ARG A 70 -4.03 -2.47 8.33
CA ARG A 70 -5.24 -2.23 9.13
C ARG A 70 -6.54 -2.53 8.39
N VAL A 71 -6.52 -2.48 7.06
CA VAL A 71 -7.70 -2.76 6.20
C VAL A 71 -7.81 -4.25 5.89
N VAL A 72 -6.66 -4.91 5.70
CA VAL A 72 -6.56 -6.35 5.37
C VAL A 72 -6.69 -7.22 6.63
N ALA A 73 -6.31 -6.72 7.80
CA ALA A 73 -6.53 -7.44 9.05
C ALA A 73 -8.02 -7.78 9.21
N PRO A 74 -8.37 -9.06 9.43
CA PRO A 74 -9.76 -9.45 9.61
C PRO A 74 -10.33 -8.68 10.81
N ALA A 75 -11.60 -8.31 10.72
CA ALA A 75 -12.40 -7.80 11.84
C ALA A 75 -12.60 -8.83 12.99
N VAL A 76 -11.67 -9.77 13.16
CA VAL A 76 -11.65 -10.80 14.19
C VAL A 76 -10.31 -10.70 14.90
N THR A 77 -10.27 -9.93 15.99
CA THR A 77 -9.76 -10.36 17.31
C THR A 77 -10.19 -9.31 18.35
N ARG A 78 -11.35 -9.55 18.96
CA ARG A 78 -11.52 -9.45 20.41
C ARG A 78 -12.55 -10.49 20.85
#